data_AF-A0A7C5DPA8-F1
#
_entry.id   AF-A0A7C5DPA8-F1
#
_cell.length_a   1.000
_cell.length_b   1.000
_cell.length_c   1.000
_cell.angle_alpha   90.00
_cell.angle_beta   90.00
_cell.angle_gamma   90.00
#
_symmetry.space_group_name_H-M   'P 1'
#
loop_
_entity.id
_entity.type
_entity.pdbx_description
1 polymer ?
#
loop_
_entity_poly.entity_id
_entity_poly.type
_entity_poly.pdbx_seq_one_letter_code
_entity_poly.pdbx_strand_id
1 'polypeptide(L)'
;MIVSDWSKYVQGDSVDEWIQFLNIFGWNITLESKDKFEYVYAGDHTLIKTERKNEQKTFLFGMAVALAVLPNEILDDIKKLIAE
;
A
#
# COMPACT_ATOMS: atom_id res chain seq x y z
N MET A 1 1.16 17.60 20.83
CA MET A 1 1.71 16.88 19.67
C MET A 1 1.08 15.50 19.66
N ILE A 2 -0.01 15.33 18.92
CA ILE A 2 -0.64 14.01 18.78
C ILE A 2 0.18 13.33 17.69
N VAL A 3 1.13 12.49 18.09
CA VAL A 3 1.71 11.52 17.17
C VAL A 3 0.53 10.61 16.82
N SER A 4 0.07 10.66 15.57
CA SER A 4 -0.92 9.70 15.08
C SER A 4 -0.36 8.32 15.42
N ASP A 5 -1.17 7.49 16.09
CA ASP A 5 -0.76 6.12 16.43
C ASP A 5 -0.75 5.30 15.13
N TRP A 6 0.24 5.55 14.28
CA TRP A 6 0.45 4.92 12.98
C TRP A 6 0.66 3.42 13.14
N SER A 7 1.02 2.97 14.35
CA SER A 7 1.14 1.56 14.70
C SER A 7 -0.16 0.82 14.39
N LYS A 8 -1.35 1.41 14.55
CA LYS A 8 -2.62 0.73 14.22
C LYS A 8 -2.87 0.48 12.73
N TYR A 9 -2.20 1.22 11.84
CA TYR A 9 -2.31 1.04 10.38
C TYR A 9 -1.22 0.12 9.82
N VAL A 10 -0.09 0.03 10.52
CA VAL A 10 1.04 -0.84 10.17
C VAL A 10 1.12 -2.06 11.11
N GLN A 11 0.17 -2.21 12.03
CA GLN A 11 0.06 -3.34 12.98
C GLN A 11 -0.18 -4.66 12.27
N GLY A 12 -0.59 -4.59 11.02
CA GLY A 12 -0.60 -5.76 10.19
C GLY A 12 0.81 -6.21 9.84
N ASP A 13 1.26 -7.30 10.45
CA ASP A 13 2.52 -7.96 10.06
C ASP A 13 2.39 -8.72 8.72
N SER A 14 1.20 -8.69 8.12
CA SER A 14 0.86 -9.37 6.89
C SER A 14 0.75 -8.44 5.69
N VAL A 15 1.05 -9.01 4.52
CA VAL A 15 0.92 -8.34 3.23
C VAL A 15 -0.54 -7.94 2.94
N ASP A 16 -1.49 -8.75 3.39
CA ASP A 16 -2.91 -8.55 3.15
C ASP A 16 -3.44 -7.28 3.84
N GLU A 17 -2.98 -7.01 5.06
CA GLU A 17 -3.36 -5.81 5.81
C GLU A 17 -2.79 -4.54 5.16
N TRP A 18 -1.56 -4.59 4.65
CA TRP A 18 -0.99 -3.45 3.91
C TRP A 18 -1.78 -3.19 2.63
N ILE A 19 -2.16 -4.22 1.89
CA ILE A 19 -3.00 -4.10 0.70
C ILE A 19 -4.37 -3.52 1.06
N GLN A 20 -5.01 -4.00 2.12
CA GLN A 20 -6.28 -3.46 2.59
C GLN A 20 -6.18 -1.97 2.94
N PHE A 21 -5.13 -1.57 3.66
CA PHE A 21 -4.88 -0.17 3.99
C PHE A 21 -4.67 0.70 2.75
N LEU A 22 -3.82 0.26 1.80
CA LEU A 22 -3.57 0.97 0.55
C LEU A 22 -4.84 1.07 -0.32
N ASN A 23 -5.74 0.09 -0.23
CA ASN A 23 -6.99 0.08 -0.99
C ASN A 23 -8.08 0.98 -0.43
N ILE A 24 -7.91 1.56 0.76
CA ILE A 24 -8.79 2.63 1.26
C ILE A 24 -8.75 3.85 0.31
N PHE A 25 -7.67 4.03 -0.44
CA PHE A 25 -7.51 5.09 -1.44
C PHE A 25 -8.06 4.73 -2.83
N GLY A 26 -8.69 3.56 -2.99
CA GLY A 26 -9.31 3.16 -4.26
C GLY A 26 -8.33 2.70 -5.35
N TRP A 27 -7.05 2.48 -5.04
CA TRP A 27 -6.02 2.11 -6.03
C TRP A 27 -6.12 0.68 -6.56
N ASN A 28 -6.97 -0.17 -5.96
CA ASN A 28 -7.15 -1.58 -6.37
C ASN A 28 -5.81 -2.34 -6.48
N ILE A 29 -5.01 -2.24 -5.43
CA ILE A 29 -3.75 -2.94 -5.24
C ILE A 29 -4.00 -4.45 -5.21
N THR A 30 -3.32 -5.17 -6.09
CA THR A 30 -3.37 -6.63 -6.18
C THR A 30 -1.98 -7.23 -6.39
N LEU A 31 -1.84 -8.51 -6.04
CA LEU A 31 -0.62 -9.28 -6.26
C LEU A 31 -0.88 -10.42 -7.24
N GLU A 32 0.09 -10.67 -8.10
CA GLU A 32 0.08 -11.83 -8.98
C GLU A 32 1.48 -12.43 -9.04
N SER A 33 1.55 -13.76 -9.00
CA SER A 33 2.77 -14.52 -9.27
C SER A 33 2.60 -15.21 -10.61
N LYS A 34 3.45 -14.89 -11.59
CA LYS A 34 3.40 -15.47 -12.93
C LYS A 34 4.80 -15.86 -13.41
N ASP A 35 4.96 -17.12 -13.77
CA ASP A 35 6.24 -17.75 -14.09
C ASP A 35 7.26 -17.60 -12.96
N LYS A 36 8.35 -16.86 -13.21
CA LYS A 36 9.41 -16.53 -12.24
C LYS A 36 9.29 -15.12 -11.67
N PHE A 37 8.19 -14.42 -11.95
CA PHE A 37 8.00 -13.02 -11.60
C PHE A 37 6.84 -12.83 -10.64
N GLU A 38 7.01 -11.85 -9.77
CA GLU A 38 6.07 -11.35 -8.79
C GLU A 38 5.70 -9.93 -9.19
N TYR A 39 4.40 -9.63 -9.19
CA TYR A 39 3.84 -8.37 -9.68
C TYR A 39 3.03 -7.69 -8.57
N VAL A 40 3.12 -6.37 -8.46
CA VAL A 40 2.10 -5.54 -7.78
C VAL A 40 1.44 -4.70 -8.84
N TYR A 41 0.12 -4.72 -8.87
CA TYR A 41 -0.69 -3.85 -9.72
C TYR A 41 -1.45 -2.82 -8.90
N ALA A 42 -1.80 -1.71 -9.54
CA ALA A 42 -2.85 -0.79 -9.13
C ALA A 42 -3.88 -0.73 -10.26
N GLY A 43 -4.98 -1.48 -10.12
CA GLY A 43 -5.89 -1.74 -11.23
C GLY A 43 -5.17 -2.41 -12.40
N ASP A 44 -5.22 -1.80 -13.58
CA ASP A 44 -4.60 -2.32 -14.81
C ASP A 44 -3.11 -1.92 -14.96
N HIS A 45 -2.57 -1.15 -14.01
CA HIS A 45 -1.20 -0.66 -14.07
C HIS A 45 -0.25 -1.50 -13.24
N THR A 46 0.87 -1.92 -13.81
CA THR A 46 1.96 -2.57 -13.07
C THR A 46 2.80 -1.54 -12.33
N LEU A 47 2.88 -1.63 -11.00
CA LEU A 47 3.74 -0.79 -10.17
C LEU A 47 5.16 -1.37 -10.03
N ILE A 48 5.24 -2.68 -9.85
CA ILE A 48 6.50 -3.41 -9.73
C ILE A 48 6.38 -4.77 -10.43
N LYS A 49 7.49 -5.19 -11.04
CA LYS A 49 7.74 -6.55 -11.51
C LYS A 49 9.13 -6.95 -11.00
N THR A 50 9.21 -8.04 -10.25
CA THR A 50 10.47 -8.52 -9.66
C THR A 50 10.56 -10.04 -9.76
N GLU A 51 11.77 -10.59 -9.80
CA GLU A 51 12.00 -12.05 -9.67
C GLU A 51 12.03 -12.49 -8.20
N ARG A 52 11.99 -11.56 -7.24
CA ARG A 52 12.13 -11.84 -5.81
C ARG A 52 10.88 -11.46 -5.04
N LYS A 53 10.21 -12.47 -4.49
CA LYS A 53 9.02 -12.31 -3.64
C LYS A 53 9.20 -11.32 -2.47
N ASN A 54 10.40 -11.27 -1.90
CA ASN A 54 10.67 -10.34 -0.80
C ASN A 54 10.65 -8.87 -1.24
N GLU A 55 11.03 -8.56 -2.48
CA GLU A 55 11.03 -7.18 -2.99
C GLU A 55 9.59 -6.65 -3.17
N GLN A 56 8.66 -7.49 -3.61
CA GLN A 56 7.23 -7.20 -3.66
C GLN A 56 6.68 -6.84 -2.27
N LYS A 57 7.03 -7.64 -1.25
CA LYS A 57 6.65 -7.42 0.14
C LYS A 57 7.23 -6.12 0.69
N THR A 58 8.52 -5.87 0.50
CA THR A 58 9.20 -4.65 0.96
C THR A 58 8.62 -3.39 0.29
N PHE A 59 8.26 -3.47 -0.98
CA PHE A 59 7.62 -2.37 -1.69
C PHE A 59 6.27 -1.99 -1.06
N LEU A 60 5.39 -2.97 -0.84
CA LEU A 60 4.09 -2.74 -0.20
C LEU A 60 4.22 -2.20 1.22
N PHE A 61 5.17 -2.72 2.01
CA PHE A 61 5.47 -2.19 3.34
C PHE A 61 5.89 -0.73 3.28
N GLY A 62 6.81 -0.38 2.37
CA GLY A 62 7.28 0.99 2.19
C GLY A 62 6.15 1.96 1.84
N MET A 63 5.23 1.56 0.96
CA MET A 63 4.04 2.35 0.63
C MET A 63 3.12 2.54 1.84
N ALA A 64 2.82 1.45 2.56
CA ALA A 64 1.93 1.50 3.72
C ALA A 64 2.52 2.41 4.82
N VAL A 65 3.81 2.28 5.12
CA VAL A 65 4.50 3.12 6.10
C VAL A 65 4.49 4.59 5.66
N ALA A 66 4.81 4.87 4.40
CA ALA A 66 4.88 6.25 3.89
C ALA A 66 3.55 7.00 4.02
N LEU A 67 2.43 6.30 3.91
CA LEU A 67 1.10 6.89 4.12
C LEU A 67 0.69 6.89 5.60
N ALA A 68 1.04 5.86 6.36
CA ALA A 68 0.67 5.77 7.78
C ALA A 68 1.30 6.87 8.64
N VAL A 69 2.45 7.44 8.22
CA VAL A 69 3.09 8.57 8.92
C VAL A 69 2.41 9.92 8.66
N LEU A 70 1.50 10.00 7.68
CA LEU A 70 0.83 11.26 7.35
C LEU A 70 -0.27 11.60 8.37
N PRO A 71 -0.53 12.89 8.64
CA PRO A 71 -1.69 13.32 9.39
C PRO A 71 -2.99 12.91 8.70
N ASN A 72 -4.04 12.66 9.49
CA ASN A 72 -5.34 12.21 8.96
C ASN A 72 -5.93 13.21 7.96
N GLU A 73 -5.71 14.50 8.19
CA GLU A 73 -6.18 15.59 7.32
C GLU A 73 -5.60 15.46 5.91
N ILE A 74 -4.30 15.13 5.82
CA ILE A 74 -3.62 14.90 4.54
C ILE A 74 -4.15 13.63 3.87
N LEU A 75 -4.39 12.57 4.63
CA LEU A 75 -4.96 11.33 4.10
C LEU A 75 -6.35 11.55 3.52
N ASP A 76 -7.17 12.38 4.17
CA ASP A 76 -8.52 12.69 3.70
C ASP A 76 -8.49 13.58 2.45
N ASP A 77 -7.53 14.51 2.34
CA ASP A 77 -7.34 15.30 1.12
C ASP A 77 -6.86 14.44 -0.05
N ILE A 78 -5.97 13.48 0.18
CA ILE A 78 -5.57 12.49 -0.84
C ILE A 78 -6.78 11.69 -1.33
N LYS A 79 -7.64 11.21 -0.41
CA LYS A 79 -8.85 10.46 -0.79
C LYS A 79 -9.80 11.29 -1.66
N LYS A 80 -9.96 12.58 -1.35
CA LYS A 80 -10.79 13.48 -2.17
C LYS A 80 -10.23 13.66 -3.56
N LEU A 81 -8.92 13.91 -3.68
CA LEU A 81 -8.24 14.10 -4.96
C LEU A 81 -8.34 12.88 -5.90
N ILE A 82 -8.41 11.67 -5.35
CA ILE A 82 -8.54 10.44 -6.15
C ILE A 82 -10.00 10.15 -6.51
N ALA A 83 -10.96 10.68 -5.76
CA ALA A 83 -12.39 10.48 -6.01
C ALA A 83 -12.98 11.45 -7.05
N GLU A 84 -12.23 12.49 -7.42
CA GLU A 84 -12.53 13.45 -8.50
C GLU A 84 -12.07 12.93 -9.88
#